data_AF-A0A3G6MGI5-F1
#
_entry.id   AF-A0A3G6MGI5-F1
#
_cell.length_a   1.000
_cell.length_b   1.000
_cell.length_c   1.000
_cell.angle_alpha   90.00
_cell.angle_beta   90.00
_cell.angle_gamma   90.00
#
_symmetry.space_group_name_H-M   'P 1'
#
loop_
_entity.id
_entity.type
_entity.pdbx_description
1 polymer ?
#
loop_
_entity_poly.entity_id
_entity_poly.type
_entity_poly.pdbx_seq_one_letter_code
_entity_poly.pdbx_strand_id
1 'polypeptide(L)'
;MKEMNIFALNFTMKKFNILFLLFSAFYFNAQVISGTVFSKEENKPIPYVKIGVEKEKTGVISDEKGNFSIDLSRSDVNHKVRIEVPGYVNYSESVQNFSKQNSQKIFLNEKVKNIEEVKIVAKKLVDKNWGVNTKTKSVMYNVNPDLNNTNFLGETALEFNTNKRAKIKNIHLNIASYKSNEPVLMRYSIYSEKNGFPDKTILDDEITVELTEDMIKDGAFTLDVNDRNIWVQGKFFIGIQFLKRFEGRITISAALFRTGYIREFYGDWKKMSIAAPAINIDVKVDKNGKNVTDETVASDENLTGLIPDLSKYNMEKENSIYGKNSSAGKVLKLKNTDLYYEIYGEGESLVLLHGNSGSIQEFYQQIPELSKYYKVIALDTRGQGKSTDTSKTYFTYKIFADDVKVLVDELGLKKINIVGWSDGGNTGLEFALKYPDHLKKLVTIGANVFPEGVDSRLLNNMKTQLQVLQAENNPAKFNEIRLLKIMLKEPNIPKNSLNKIQNPVLVIAGENDVIKKEHTEFIAKQIPNSELKIYKNGTHFIPFENPEELNNDILEFLGK
;
A
#
# COMPACT_ATOMS: atom_id res chain seq x y z
N MET A 1 101.94 8.85 -15.72
CA MET A 1 102.77 7.81 -16.36
C MET A 1 101.91 6.56 -16.51
N LYS A 2 101.72 6.08 -17.75
CA LYS A 2 101.10 4.81 -18.18
C LYS A 2 99.61 4.60 -17.77
N GLU A 3 98.64 4.33 -18.65
CA GLU A 3 98.53 3.25 -19.69
C GLU A 3 98.53 1.85 -19.01
N MET A 4 97.62 0.88 -19.18
CA MET A 4 96.61 0.47 -20.19
C MET A 4 95.54 -0.44 -19.47
N ASN A 5 94.36 -0.85 -19.98
CA ASN A 5 93.65 -0.61 -21.25
C ASN A 5 92.12 -0.95 -21.17
N ILE A 6 91.31 -0.22 -21.97
CA ILE A 6 90.23 -0.67 -22.89
C ILE A 6 89.01 -1.52 -22.41
N PHE A 7 87.81 -0.92 -22.59
CA PHE A 7 86.49 -1.40 -23.13
C PHE A 7 86.05 -2.87 -23.04
N ALA A 8 84.75 -3.25 -22.94
CA ALA A 8 83.46 -2.54 -23.00
C ALA A 8 82.44 -3.25 -22.04
N LEU A 9 81.18 -2.89 -21.82
CA LEU A 9 80.15 -2.29 -22.68
C LEU A 9 79.06 -1.63 -21.80
N ASN A 10 78.49 -0.49 -22.22
CA ASN A 10 77.37 0.14 -21.51
C ASN A 10 76.06 -0.63 -21.75
N PHE A 11 75.24 -0.82 -20.71
CA PHE A 11 73.81 -0.48 -20.77
C PHE A 11 73.21 -0.26 -19.38
N THR A 12 72.42 0.81 -19.24
CA THR A 12 71.89 1.30 -17.96
C THR A 12 70.69 0.52 -17.45
N MET A 13 70.76 -0.03 -16.23
CA MET A 13 69.56 -0.34 -15.44
C MET A 13 69.35 0.70 -14.34
N LYS A 14 68.27 1.49 -14.47
CA LYS A 14 67.79 2.37 -13.39
C LYS A 14 67.08 1.53 -12.32
N LYS A 15 67.24 1.95 -11.06
CA LYS A 15 66.72 1.28 -9.86
C LYS A 15 65.20 1.07 -9.94
N PHE A 16 64.76 -0.18 -9.74
CA PHE A 16 63.36 -0.49 -9.45
C PHE A 16 63.02 0.00 -8.03
N ASN A 17 62.05 0.89 -7.91
CA ASN A 17 61.40 1.15 -6.62
C ASN A 17 60.41 0.00 -6.36
N ILE A 18 60.70 -0.81 -5.35
CA ILE A 18 59.80 -1.88 -4.90
C ILE A 18 58.65 -1.22 -4.13
N LEU A 19 57.46 -1.21 -4.75
CA LEU A 19 56.22 -0.82 -4.07
C LEU A 19 55.82 -1.94 -3.10
N PHE A 20 55.98 -1.70 -1.80
CA PHE A 20 55.55 -2.63 -0.75
C PHE A 20 54.01 -2.65 -0.69
N LEU A 21 53.39 -3.56 -1.44
CA LEU A 21 51.96 -3.84 -1.35
C LEU A 21 51.69 -4.57 -0.03
N LEU A 22 51.26 -3.80 0.98
CA LEU A 22 50.66 -4.34 2.21
C LEU A 22 49.34 -5.04 1.85
N PHE A 23 49.42 -6.33 1.52
CA PHE A 23 48.29 -7.24 1.57
C PHE A 23 47.89 -7.43 3.04
N SER A 24 47.05 -6.53 3.54
CA SER A 24 46.25 -6.78 4.74
C SER A 24 45.27 -7.91 4.41
N ALA A 25 45.68 -9.16 4.67
CA ALA A 25 44.79 -10.30 4.59
C ALA A 25 43.67 -10.13 5.62
N PHE A 26 42.50 -9.67 5.16
CA PHE A 26 41.27 -9.74 5.93
C PHE A 26 40.90 -11.21 6.11
N TYR A 27 41.36 -11.79 7.21
CA TYR A 27 40.82 -13.05 7.73
C TYR A 27 39.38 -12.81 8.17
N PHE A 28 38.44 -12.90 7.22
CA PHE A 28 37.03 -13.15 7.51
C PHE A 28 36.89 -14.56 8.07
N ASN A 29 37.22 -14.72 9.36
CA ASN A 29 36.78 -15.88 10.12
C ASN A 29 35.25 -15.83 10.19
N ALA A 30 34.58 -16.93 9.84
CA ALA A 30 33.15 -17.03 10.02
C ALA A 30 32.84 -16.98 11.52
N GLN A 31 32.10 -15.95 11.95
CA GLN A 31 31.76 -15.71 13.36
C GLN A 31 30.32 -16.15 13.63
N VAL A 32 30.13 -17.47 13.56
CA VAL A 32 28.91 -18.13 14.03
C VAL A 32 28.98 -18.28 15.53
N ILE A 33 28.02 -17.69 16.25
CA ILE A 33 27.94 -17.70 17.70
C ILE A 33 26.72 -18.52 18.11
N SER A 34 26.93 -19.53 18.94
CA SER A 34 25.87 -20.39 19.46
C SER A 34 25.80 -20.31 20.98
N GLY A 35 24.59 -20.35 21.51
CA GLY A 35 24.35 -20.34 22.95
C GLY A 35 22.89 -20.58 23.28
N THR A 36 22.54 -20.44 24.55
CA THR A 36 21.18 -20.66 25.06
C THR A 36 20.75 -19.46 25.91
N VAL A 37 19.53 -18.97 25.70
CA VAL A 37 18.97 -17.86 26.48
C VAL A 37 18.21 -18.38 27.70
N PHE A 38 18.48 -17.81 28.88
CA PHE A 38 17.91 -18.18 30.17
C PHE A 38 17.24 -16.99 30.87
N SER A 39 16.20 -17.29 31.65
CA SER A 39 15.66 -16.40 32.68
C SER A 39 16.67 -16.29 33.82
N LYS A 40 16.83 -15.10 34.41
CA LYS A 40 17.88 -14.87 35.41
C LYS A 40 17.42 -15.26 36.81
N GLU A 41 16.16 -15.03 37.16
CA GLU A 41 15.62 -15.40 38.45
C GLU A 41 15.32 -16.90 38.54
N GLU A 42 14.69 -17.48 37.50
CA GLU A 42 14.34 -18.90 37.52
C GLU A 42 15.44 -19.84 36.98
N ASN A 43 16.46 -19.31 36.29
CA ASN A 43 17.52 -20.09 35.63
C ASN A 43 16.98 -21.19 34.68
N LYS A 44 15.85 -20.90 34.00
CA LYS A 44 15.23 -21.79 33.01
C LYS A 44 15.48 -21.27 31.59
N PRO A 45 15.60 -22.14 30.57
CA PRO A 45 15.71 -21.67 29.20
C PRO A 45 14.44 -20.94 28.77
N ILE A 46 14.59 -19.84 28.04
CA ILE A 46 13.46 -19.09 27.48
C ILE A 46 13.27 -19.55 26.03
N PRO A 47 12.09 -20.09 25.64
CA PRO A 47 11.86 -20.54 24.27
C PRO A 47 11.73 -19.36 23.29
N TYR A 48 11.99 -19.61 22.01
CA TYR A 48 11.69 -18.72 20.88
C TYR A 48 12.17 -17.26 20.95
N VAL A 49 13.18 -16.95 21.78
CA VAL A 49 13.73 -15.59 21.91
C VAL A 49 14.21 -15.07 20.55
N LYS A 50 14.01 -13.77 20.30
CA LYS A 50 14.50 -13.09 19.09
C LYS A 50 15.94 -12.60 19.32
N ILE A 51 16.92 -13.11 18.57
CA ILE A 51 18.33 -12.69 18.60
C ILE A 51 18.70 -12.10 17.24
N GLY A 52 19.28 -10.90 17.19
CA GLY A 52 19.84 -10.38 15.93
C GLY A 52 20.40 -8.98 16.04
N VAL A 53 20.74 -8.37 14.90
CA VAL A 53 21.44 -7.08 14.87
C VAL A 53 20.47 -5.94 14.53
N GLU A 54 20.54 -4.86 15.31
CA GLU A 54 19.69 -3.69 15.18
C GLU A 54 19.85 -3.03 13.79
N LYS A 55 18.72 -2.69 13.14
CA LYS A 55 18.64 -2.17 11.76
C LYS A 55 19.10 -3.13 10.66
N GLU A 56 19.45 -4.36 11.00
CA GLU A 56 19.85 -5.37 10.04
C GLU A 56 18.79 -6.47 9.86
N LYS A 57 18.96 -7.20 8.76
CA LYS A 57 18.21 -8.43 8.46
C LYS A 57 18.79 -9.65 9.19
N THR A 58 20.01 -9.52 9.73
CA THR A 58 20.76 -10.58 10.41
C THR A 58 20.11 -10.93 11.74
N GLY A 59 19.65 -12.17 11.87
CA GLY A 59 19.05 -12.64 13.10
C GLY A 59 18.44 -14.03 13.00
N VAL A 60 18.12 -14.59 14.17
CA VAL A 60 17.58 -15.92 14.36
C VAL A 60 16.57 -15.92 15.51
N ILE A 61 15.75 -16.95 15.55
CA ILE A 61 14.80 -17.22 16.62
C ILE A 61 15.28 -18.49 17.29
N SER A 62 15.36 -18.50 18.62
CA SER A 62 15.84 -19.68 19.35
C SER A 62 14.85 -20.85 19.26
N ASP A 63 15.30 -22.06 19.54
CA ASP A 63 14.41 -23.23 19.64
C ASP A 63 13.53 -23.19 20.91
N GLU A 64 12.74 -24.25 21.11
CA GLU A 64 11.87 -24.45 22.28
C GLU A 64 12.63 -24.62 23.60
N LYS A 65 13.96 -24.72 23.55
CA LYS A 65 14.88 -24.82 24.70
C LYS A 65 15.80 -23.60 24.77
N GLY A 66 15.48 -22.52 24.07
CA GLY A 66 16.24 -21.26 24.08
C GLY A 66 17.58 -21.29 23.35
N ASN A 67 17.91 -22.37 22.63
CA ASN A 67 19.18 -22.48 21.90
C ASN A 67 19.12 -21.67 20.59
N PHE A 68 20.20 -20.96 20.27
CA PHE A 68 20.35 -20.22 19.03
C PHE A 68 21.75 -20.44 18.43
N SER A 69 21.87 -20.16 17.13
CA SER A 69 23.13 -20.10 16.39
C SER A 69 23.01 -18.99 15.35
N ILE A 70 23.82 -17.93 15.47
CA ILE A 70 23.74 -16.73 14.62
C ILE A 70 25.06 -16.45 13.93
N ASP A 71 25.03 -16.28 12.60
CA ASP A 71 26.19 -15.83 11.81
C ASP A 71 26.26 -14.29 11.80
N LEU A 72 27.27 -13.74 12.47
CA LEU A 72 27.53 -12.29 12.51
C LEU A 72 28.63 -11.85 11.54
N SER A 73 29.15 -12.73 10.68
CA SER A 73 30.32 -12.47 9.80
C SER A 73 30.12 -11.32 8.80
N ARG A 74 28.88 -10.88 8.59
CA ARG A 74 28.49 -9.83 7.64
C ARG A 74 27.84 -8.60 8.29
N SER A 75 27.70 -8.59 9.61
CA SER A 75 27.10 -7.48 10.37
C SER A 75 28.10 -6.36 10.63
N ASP A 76 27.63 -5.13 10.78
CA ASP A 76 28.49 -4.03 11.19
C ASP A 76 28.93 -4.24 12.65
N VAL A 77 30.25 -4.27 12.88
CA VAL A 77 30.84 -4.48 14.21
C VAL A 77 30.41 -3.43 15.24
N ASN A 78 29.98 -2.25 14.81
CA ASN A 78 29.51 -1.14 15.63
C ASN A 78 28.00 -1.16 15.89
N HIS A 79 27.22 -1.90 15.08
CA HIS A 79 25.80 -2.13 15.36
C HIS A 79 25.63 -3.00 16.62
N LYS A 80 24.42 -3.00 17.18
CA LYS A 80 24.12 -3.71 18.42
C LYS A 80 23.38 -5.01 18.13
N VAL A 81 23.88 -6.11 18.69
CA VAL A 81 23.06 -7.30 18.93
C VAL A 81 21.97 -6.91 19.92
N ARG A 82 20.73 -7.30 19.64
CA ARG A 82 19.55 -7.18 20.49
C ARG A 82 18.99 -8.58 20.73
N ILE A 83 18.64 -8.86 21.98
CA ILE A 83 18.00 -10.11 22.40
C ILE A 83 16.74 -9.74 23.16
N GLU A 84 15.59 -10.14 22.62
CA GLU A 84 14.28 -9.65 23.06
C GLU A 84 13.19 -10.72 23.04
N VAL A 85 12.38 -10.66 24.09
CA VAL A 85 11.18 -11.46 24.31
C VAL A 85 10.29 -10.69 25.30
N PRO A 86 8.96 -10.69 25.16
CA PRO A 86 8.05 -10.08 26.13
C PRO A 86 8.31 -10.59 27.56
N GLY A 87 8.04 -9.76 28.57
CA GLY A 87 8.30 -10.08 29.97
C GLY A 87 9.72 -9.83 30.47
N TYR A 88 10.70 -9.66 29.58
CA TYR A 88 12.10 -9.45 29.96
C TYR A 88 12.64 -8.08 29.52
N VAL A 89 13.69 -7.63 30.21
CA VAL A 89 14.47 -6.43 29.87
C VAL A 89 15.37 -6.76 28.67
N ASN A 90 15.23 -5.97 27.60
CA ASN A 90 15.95 -6.14 26.35
C ASN A 90 17.47 -6.12 26.59
N TYR A 91 18.18 -7.17 26.20
CA TYR A 91 19.64 -7.19 26.22
C TYR A 91 20.16 -6.52 24.94
N SER A 92 21.22 -5.72 25.07
CA SER A 92 21.82 -5.02 23.94
C SER A 92 23.32 -4.75 24.12
N GLU A 93 24.13 -5.16 23.15
CA GLU A 93 25.59 -5.04 23.16
C GLU A 93 26.13 -4.90 21.72
N SER A 94 27.25 -4.20 21.51
CA SER A 94 27.86 -4.09 20.17
C SER A 94 28.26 -5.47 19.62
N VAL A 95 28.06 -5.70 18.33
CA VAL A 95 28.48 -6.93 17.61
C VAL A 95 29.93 -7.26 17.95
N GLN A 96 30.86 -6.29 17.90
CA GLN A 96 32.28 -6.52 18.22
C GLN A 96 32.54 -7.12 19.61
N ASN A 97 31.73 -6.79 20.62
CA ASN A 97 31.92 -7.29 21.99
C ASN A 97 31.17 -8.59 22.21
N PHE A 98 29.93 -8.71 21.72
CA PHE A 98 29.18 -9.96 21.70
C PHE A 98 30.01 -11.09 21.05
N SER A 99 30.62 -10.79 19.90
CA SER A 99 31.58 -11.63 19.18
C SER A 99 32.82 -12.08 19.96
N LYS A 100 33.23 -11.36 21.01
CA LYS A 100 34.38 -11.73 21.85
C LYS A 100 33.96 -12.57 23.06
N GLN A 101 32.67 -12.66 23.37
CA GLN A 101 32.20 -13.45 24.49
C GLN A 101 32.12 -14.93 24.10
N ASN A 102 32.69 -15.80 24.93
CA ASN A 102 32.53 -17.26 24.82
C ASN A 102 31.28 -17.72 25.61
N SER A 103 30.20 -16.93 25.57
CA SER A 103 29.02 -17.07 26.42
C SER A 103 28.00 -18.05 25.84
N GLN A 104 28.22 -19.35 26.09
CA GLN A 104 27.24 -20.40 25.80
C GLN A 104 25.88 -20.19 26.51
N LYS A 105 25.79 -19.29 27.49
CA LYS A 105 24.57 -18.91 28.20
C LYS A 105 24.42 -17.39 28.25
N ILE A 106 23.22 -16.91 27.94
CA ILE A 106 22.83 -15.50 28.04
C ILE A 106 21.66 -15.40 29.01
N PHE A 107 21.74 -14.51 30.00
CA PHE A 107 20.69 -14.31 31.00
C PHE A 107 19.94 -13.01 30.75
N LEU A 108 18.61 -13.09 30.65
CA LEU A 108 17.72 -11.93 30.60
C LEU A 108 17.11 -11.68 31.97
N ASN A 109 17.07 -10.41 32.39
CA ASN A 109 16.38 -10.01 33.62
C ASN A 109 14.89 -9.84 33.33
N GLU A 110 14.07 -10.31 34.25
CA GLU A 110 12.62 -10.21 34.27
C GLU A 110 12.18 -8.73 34.44
N LYS A 111 11.06 -8.32 33.85
CA LYS A 111 10.48 -6.98 34.05
C LYS A 111 9.68 -6.94 35.35
N VAL A 112 10.12 -6.11 36.29
CA VAL A 112 9.35 -5.83 37.52
C VAL A 112 8.07 -5.07 37.17
N LYS A 113 6.91 -5.67 37.48
CA LYS A 113 5.60 -5.01 37.36
C LYS A 113 5.21 -4.36 38.70
N ASN A 114 5.06 -3.04 38.71
CA ASN A 114 4.45 -2.34 39.83
C ASN A 114 2.91 -2.44 39.71
N ILE A 115 2.25 -3.07 40.69
CA ILE A 115 0.80 -3.12 40.77
C ILE A 115 0.31 -1.87 41.50
N GLU A 116 -0.24 -0.91 40.75
CA GLU A 116 -0.91 0.27 41.34
C GLU A 116 -2.29 -0.08 41.91
N GLU A 117 -2.71 0.61 42.96
CA GLU A 117 -4.01 0.41 43.61
C GLU A 117 -5.16 0.84 42.68
N VAL A 118 -5.94 -0.13 42.20
CA VAL A 118 -7.03 0.14 41.25
C VAL A 118 -8.33 0.47 41.99
N LYS A 119 -8.75 1.74 41.96
CA LYS A 119 -10.12 2.11 42.35
C LYS A 119 -11.14 1.47 41.41
N ILE A 120 -11.90 0.49 41.92
CA ILE A 120 -12.97 -0.17 41.17
C ILE A 120 -14.11 0.82 40.97
N VAL A 121 -14.25 1.32 39.73
CA VAL A 121 -15.39 2.12 39.29
C VAL A 121 -16.19 1.29 38.30
N ALA A 122 -17.49 1.15 38.54
CA ALA A 122 -18.39 0.46 37.62
C ALA A 122 -18.45 1.19 36.28
N LYS A 123 -17.97 0.54 35.21
CA LYS A 123 -17.87 1.11 33.86
C LYS A 123 -18.81 0.37 32.90
N LYS A 124 -19.54 1.13 32.08
CA LYS A 124 -20.36 0.56 31.00
C LYS A 124 -19.48 0.29 29.79
N LEU A 125 -19.10 -0.96 29.61
CA LEU A 125 -18.34 -1.43 28.44
C LEU A 125 -19.27 -1.68 27.26
N VAL A 126 -18.76 -1.51 26.03
CA VAL A 126 -19.45 -1.84 24.78
C VAL A 126 -18.49 -2.64 23.90
N ASP A 127 -18.95 -3.78 23.39
CA ASP A 127 -18.19 -4.59 22.43
C ASP A 127 -18.15 -3.90 21.05
N LYS A 128 -16.99 -3.93 20.38
CA LYS A 128 -16.78 -3.50 18.99
C LYS A 128 -15.83 -4.46 18.28
N ASN A 129 -15.91 -4.52 16.95
CA ASN A 129 -14.91 -5.15 16.09
C ASN A 129 -14.19 -4.06 15.27
N TRP A 130 -12.86 -4.13 15.17
CA TRP A 130 -11.99 -3.13 14.51
C TRP A 130 -10.98 -3.82 13.59
N GLY A 131 -10.55 -3.15 12.52
CA GLY A 131 -9.44 -3.60 11.66
C GLY A 131 -9.89 -3.93 10.24
N VAL A 132 -9.37 -5.05 9.70
CA VAL A 132 -9.58 -5.53 8.34
C VAL A 132 -10.29 -6.89 8.34
N ASN A 133 -11.51 -6.89 7.82
CA ASN A 133 -12.39 -8.07 7.82
C ASN A 133 -12.44 -8.81 6.48
N THR A 134 -11.72 -8.36 5.45
CA THR A 134 -11.76 -9.01 4.12
C THR A 134 -11.10 -10.38 4.14
N LYS A 135 -11.77 -11.34 3.48
CA LYS A 135 -11.29 -12.71 3.25
C LYS A 135 -10.87 -12.91 1.79
N THR A 136 -10.57 -11.82 1.07
CA THR A 136 -10.27 -11.85 -0.36
C THR A 136 -9.05 -12.73 -0.68
N LYS A 137 -9.12 -13.38 -1.84
CA LYS A 137 -8.02 -14.16 -2.44
C LYS A 137 -7.26 -13.37 -3.52
N SER A 138 -7.67 -12.15 -3.83
CA SER A 138 -7.11 -11.36 -4.94
C SER A 138 -5.80 -10.65 -4.57
N VAL A 139 -5.58 -10.34 -3.29
CA VAL A 139 -4.32 -9.79 -2.78
C VAL A 139 -3.89 -10.58 -1.56
N MET A 140 -2.65 -11.07 -1.61
CA MET A 140 -2.20 -12.21 -0.82
C MET A 140 -0.78 -12.00 -0.33
N TYR A 141 -0.58 -12.01 0.99
CA TYR A 141 0.75 -12.13 1.56
C TYR A 141 1.12 -13.62 1.67
N ASN A 142 1.97 -14.08 0.75
CA ASN A 142 2.41 -15.47 0.66
C ASN A 142 3.62 -15.69 1.59
N VAL A 143 3.49 -16.65 2.51
CA VAL A 143 4.60 -17.14 3.34
C VAL A 143 4.89 -18.57 2.94
N ASN A 144 6.02 -18.73 2.25
CA ASN A 144 6.56 -20.02 1.84
C ASN A 144 8.05 -20.04 2.20
N PRO A 145 8.44 -20.71 3.31
CA PRO A 145 9.82 -20.72 3.77
C PRO A 145 10.80 -21.39 2.79
N ASP A 146 10.31 -22.30 1.95
CA ASP A 146 11.14 -23.09 1.03
C ASP A 146 11.61 -22.32 -0.22
N LEU A 147 10.83 -21.34 -0.67
CA LEU A 147 11.17 -20.48 -1.81
C LEU A 147 11.97 -19.23 -1.40
N ASN A 148 12.04 -18.87 -0.11
CA ASN A 148 12.69 -17.64 0.32
C ASN A 148 13.29 -17.74 1.74
N ASN A 149 14.52 -18.27 1.81
CA ASN A 149 15.22 -18.61 3.07
C ASN A 149 15.44 -17.43 4.04
N THR A 150 15.48 -16.17 3.59
CA THR A 150 15.79 -15.01 4.46
C THR A 150 14.57 -14.19 4.86
N ASN A 151 13.49 -14.18 4.07
CA ASN A 151 12.37 -13.26 4.31
C ASN A 151 11.28 -13.85 5.21
N PHE A 152 11.28 -15.15 5.51
CA PHE A 152 10.22 -15.77 6.34
C PHE A 152 10.23 -15.26 7.79
N LEU A 153 11.40 -14.84 8.30
CA LEU A 153 11.58 -14.20 9.61
C LEU A 153 11.05 -12.76 9.67
N GLY A 154 10.53 -12.23 8.56
CA GLY A 154 9.86 -10.94 8.49
C GLY A 154 8.58 -10.89 9.34
N GLU A 155 8.20 -9.67 9.72
CA GLU A 155 7.01 -9.40 10.52
C GLU A 155 6.13 -8.40 9.79
N THR A 156 4.82 -8.67 9.75
CA THR A 156 3.81 -7.78 9.17
C THR A 156 2.88 -7.29 10.26
N ALA A 157 2.41 -6.03 10.18
CA ALA A 157 1.57 -5.41 11.19
C ALA A 157 0.50 -4.49 10.58
N LEU A 158 -0.58 -4.31 11.34
CA LEU A 158 -1.68 -3.39 11.05
C LEU A 158 -1.80 -2.33 12.15
N GLU A 159 -2.05 -1.08 11.76
CA GLU A 159 -2.32 0.04 12.67
C GLU A 159 -3.77 0.01 13.17
N PHE A 160 -3.93 0.33 14.45
CA PHE A 160 -5.21 0.56 15.12
C PHE A 160 -5.11 1.86 15.93
N ASN A 161 -6.24 2.55 16.10
CA ASN A 161 -6.31 3.75 16.92
C ASN A 161 -7.60 3.73 17.74
N THR A 162 -7.54 4.19 19.00
CA THR A 162 -8.75 4.43 19.78
C THR A 162 -8.60 5.57 20.79
N ASN A 163 -9.49 6.56 20.70
CA ASN A 163 -9.51 7.70 21.61
C ASN A 163 -9.90 7.31 23.05
N LYS A 164 -10.53 6.14 23.23
CA LYS A 164 -11.01 5.63 24.53
C LYS A 164 -10.29 4.34 24.90
N ARG A 165 -9.96 4.19 26.18
CA ARG A 165 -9.35 2.95 26.70
C ARG A 165 -10.24 1.74 26.38
N ALA A 166 -9.67 0.74 25.73
CA ALA A 166 -10.34 -0.49 25.33
C ALA A 166 -9.53 -1.73 25.74
N LYS A 167 -10.21 -2.83 26.07
CA LYS A 167 -9.61 -4.15 26.29
C LYS A 167 -9.73 -4.97 25.02
N ILE A 168 -8.63 -5.56 24.56
CA ILE A 168 -8.65 -6.52 23.46
C ILE A 168 -9.16 -7.87 24.00
N LYS A 169 -10.08 -8.48 23.25
CA LYS A 169 -10.68 -9.79 23.55
C LYS A 169 -10.16 -10.87 22.61
N ASN A 170 -10.28 -10.62 21.31
CA ASN A 170 -9.92 -11.58 20.27
C ASN A 170 -9.03 -10.89 19.23
N ILE A 171 -8.13 -11.64 18.62
CA ILE A 171 -7.37 -11.26 17.42
C ILE A 171 -7.66 -12.27 16.33
N HIS A 172 -8.12 -11.79 15.18
CA HIS A 172 -8.51 -12.60 14.03
C HIS A 172 -7.50 -12.41 12.90
N LEU A 173 -7.10 -13.51 12.28
CA LEU A 173 -6.22 -13.55 11.11
C LEU A 173 -6.96 -14.21 9.95
N ASN A 174 -7.25 -13.47 8.88
CA ASN A 174 -7.91 -14.02 7.70
C ASN A 174 -6.90 -14.70 6.78
N ILE A 175 -7.13 -15.98 6.48
CA ILE A 175 -6.22 -16.88 5.78
C ILE A 175 -6.90 -17.33 4.48
N ALA A 176 -6.33 -16.91 3.35
CA ALA A 176 -6.84 -17.20 2.01
C ALA A 176 -6.61 -18.67 1.59
N SER A 177 -5.50 -19.27 2.07
CA SER A 177 -5.19 -20.69 1.92
C SER A 177 -4.14 -21.13 2.95
N TYR A 178 -4.30 -22.33 3.49
CA TYR A 178 -3.32 -23.03 4.30
C TYR A 178 -2.92 -24.33 3.59
N LYS A 179 -1.62 -24.65 3.56
CA LYS A 179 -1.11 -25.95 3.13
C LYS A 179 0.20 -26.22 3.85
N SER A 180 0.14 -26.98 4.94
CA SER A 180 1.30 -27.46 5.70
C SER A 180 0.97 -28.83 6.29
N ASN A 181 1.93 -29.73 6.31
CA ASN A 181 1.78 -31.06 6.93
C ASN A 181 2.06 -31.04 8.44
N GLU A 182 2.57 -29.92 8.96
CA GLU A 182 2.91 -29.69 10.37
C GLU A 182 2.29 -28.36 10.88
N PRO A 183 2.09 -28.19 12.20
CA PRO A 183 1.61 -26.93 12.77
C PRO A 183 2.57 -25.77 12.49
N VAL A 184 2.02 -24.62 12.10
CA VAL A 184 2.83 -23.44 11.80
C VAL A 184 2.90 -22.51 13.01
N LEU A 185 4.09 -22.43 13.61
CA LEU A 185 4.35 -21.59 14.78
C LEU A 185 4.43 -20.10 14.41
N MET A 186 3.50 -19.32 14.95
CA MET A 186 3.39 -17.87 14.78
C MET A 186 3.48 -17.14 16.12
N ARG A 187 4.02 -15.91 16.12
CA ARG A 187 3.98 -14.95 17.23
C ARG A 187 3.04 -13.81 16.90
N TYR A 188 2.25 -13.40 17.88
CA TYR A 188 1.53 -12.13 17.89
C TYR A 188 2.26 -11.13 18.78
N SER A 189 2.45 -9.92 18.25
CA SER A 189 3.07 -8.80 18.96
C SER A 189 2.09 -7.63 18.98
N ILE A 190 2.08 -6.84 20.05
CA ILE A 190 1.31 -5.59 20.10
C ILE A 190 2.25 -4.46 20.49
N TYR A 191 2.33 -3.43 19.65
CA TYR A 191 3.30 -2.35 19.77
C TYR A 191 2.65 -1.00 20.10
N SER A 192 3.34 -0.20 20.91
CA SER A 192 3.10 1.24 20.98
C SER A 192 3.47 1.92 19.67
N GLU A 193 2.86 3.08 19.41
CA GLU A 193 3.24 3.93 18.28
C GLU A 193 4.36 4.91 18.63
N LYS A 194 5.23 5.18 17.65
CA LYS A 194 6.17 6.31 17.67
C LYS A 194 6.47 6.76 16.24
N ASN A 195 6.35 8.05 15.98
CA ASN A 195 6.60 8.68 14.67
C ASN A 195 5.83 8.02 13.49
N GLY A 196 4.66 7.45 13.75
CA GLY A 196 3.83 6.73 12.78
C GLY A 196 4.31 5.31 12.46
N PHE A 197 5.05 4.66 13.35
CA PHE A 197 5.54 3.29 13.22
C PHE A 197 5.42 2.48 14.53
N PRO A 198 5.45 1.13 14.49
CA PRO A 198 5.52 0.29 15.68
C PRO A 198 6.88 0.42 16.41
N ASP A 199 6.88 0.76 17.70
CA ASP A 199 8.10 0.99 18.51
C ASP A 199 8.38 -0.18 19.47
N LYS A 200 7.71 -0.20 20.63
CA LYS A 200 7.97 -1.15 21.73
C LYS A 200 6.78 -2.06 21.93
N THR A 201 7.03 -3.34 22.23
CA THR A 201 5.95 -4.24 22.63
C THR A 201 5.33 -3.74 23.94
N ILE A 202 4.00 -3.70 23.99
CA ILE A 202 3.21 -3.45 25.20
C ILE A 202 2.73 -4.76 25.85
N LEU A 203 3.09 -5.91 25.26
CA LEU A 203 2.79 -7.22 25.84
C LEU A 203 3.71 -7.49 27.02
N ASP A 204 3.07 -7.89 28.11
CA ASP A 204 3.70 -8.38 29.32
C ASP A 204 4.31 -9.77 29.13
N ASP A 205 3.65 -10.65 28.39
CA ASP A 205 4.01 -12.07 28.21
C ASP A 205 3.95 -12.43 26.73
N GLU A 206 4.66 -13.47 26.31
CA GLU A 206 4.67 -13.86 24.89
C GLU A 206 3.36 -14.53 24.46
N ILE A 207 2.94 -14.25 23.22
CA ILE A 207 1.76 -14.82 22.59
C ILE A 207 2.19 -15.58 21.33
N THR A 208 2.40 -16.89 21.47
CA THR A 208 2.67 -17.82 20.37
C THR A 208 1.49 -18.75 20.11
N VAL A 209 1.30 -19.13 18.86
CA VAL A 209 0.26 -20.08 18.42
C VAL A 209 0.87 -21.08 17.43
N GLU A 210 0.65 -22.36 17.66
CA GLU A 210 0.84 -23.41 16.66
C GLU A 210 -0.44 -23.54 15.83
N LEU A 211 -0.47 -22.95 14.64
CA LEU A 211 -1.65 -22.94 13.79
C LEU A 211 -1.74 -24.24 12.99
N THR A 212 -2.89 -24.92 13.06
CA THR A 212 -3.26 -26.05 12.18
C THR A 212 -4.44 -25.68 11.28
N GLU A 213 -4.68 -26.48 10.24
CA GLU A 213 -5.75 -26.23 9.27
C GLU A 213 -7.16 -26.25 9.90
N ASP A 214 -7.39 -27.16 10.86
CA ASP A 214 -8.68 -27.30 11.54
C ASP A 214 -9.04 -26.12 12.45
N MET A 215 -8.05 -25.32 12.88
CA MET A 215 -8.28 -24.07 13.65
C MET A 215 -8.82 -22.94 12.77
N ILE A 216 -8.76 -23.06 11.45
CA ILE A 216 -9.22 -22.05 10.49
C ILE A 216 -10.71 -22.28 10.20
N LYS A 217 -11.58 -21.41 10.71
CA LYS A 217 -13.04 -21.47 10.47
C LYS A 217 -13.44 -20.35 9.51
N ASP A 218 -14.15 -20.72 8.45
CA ASP A 218 -14.60 -19.81 7.39
C ASP A 218 -13.49 -18.91 6.82
N GLY A 219 -12.25 -19.42 6.69
CA GLY A 219 -11.11 -18.64 6.22
C GLY A 219 -10.54 -17.64 7.22
N ALA A 220 -10.81 -17.80 8.52
CA ALA A 220 -10.19 -17.02 9.59
C ALA A 220 -9.73 -17.92 10.75
N PHE A 221 -8.54 -17.64 11.28
CA PHE A 221 -8.12 -18.11 12.60
C PHE A 221 -8.49 -17.04 13.64
N THR A 222 -8.94 -17.46 14.83
CA THR A 222 -9.29 -16.56 15.95
C THR A 222 -8.52 -16.95 17.20
N LEU A 223 -7.78 -15.99 17.75
CA LEU A 223 -7.03 -16.09 19.00
C LEU A 223 -7.77 -15.33 20.10
N ASP A 224 -8.21 -16.04 21.14
CA ASP A 224 -8.72 -15.43 22.38
C ASP A 224 -7.55 -14.94 23.24
N VAL A 225 -7.63 -13.70 23.73
CA VAL A 225 -6.67 -13.05 24.64
C VAL A 225 -7.37 -12.36 25.83
N ASN A 226 -8.61 -12.75 26.16
CA ASN A 226 -9.38 -12.16 27.26
C ASN A 226 -8.67 -12.31 28.62
N ASP A 227 -7.95 -13.40 28.82
CA ASP A 227 -7.17 -13.71 30.03
C ASP A 227 -5.92 -12.83 30.16
N ARG A 228 -5.24 -12.52 29.04
CA ARG A 228 -4.03 -11.69 28.97
C ARG A 228 -4.24 -10.22 29.40
N ASN A 229 -5.49 -9.80 29.60
CA ASN A 229 -5.85 -8.48 30.12
C ASN A 229 -5.22 -7.29 29.37
N ILE A 230 -5.10 -7.39 28.05
CA ILE A 230 -4.45 -6.38 27.20
C ILE A 230 -5.35 -5.14 27.08
N TRP A 231 -4.85 -3.98 27.50
CA TRP A 231 -5.54 -2.68 27.37
C TRP A 231 -4.78 -1.74 26.44
N VAL A 232 -5.51 -1.05 25.58
CA VAL A 232 -4.99 -0.10 24.59
C VAL A 232 -5.72 1.24 24.65
N GLN A 233 -5.00 2.32 24.34
CA GLN A 233 -5.52 3.67 24.13
C GLN A 233 -4.53 4.45 23.24
N GLY A 234 -5.04 5.33 22.37
CA GLY A 234 -4.26 5.97 21.33
C GLY A 234 -3.95 5.02 20.17
N LYS A 235 -2.86 5.30 19.44
CA LYS A 235 -2.37 4.47 18.34
C LYS A 235 -1.54 3.29 18.84
N PHE A 236 -1.76 2.14 18.24
CA PHE A 236 -1.02 0.91 18.49
C PHE A 236 -1.02 0.03 17.23
N PHE A 237 -0.17 -0.98 17.21
CA PHE A 237 -0.08 -1.92 16.08
C PHE A 237 -0.19 -3.35 16.56
N ILE A 238 -0.78 -4.22 15.74
CA ILE A 238 -0.74 -5.67 15.97
C ILE A 238 0.09 -6.30 14.86
N GLY A 239 1.19 -6.95 15.25
CA GLY A 239 2.14 -7.63 14.38
C GLY A 239 2.02 -9.15 14.45
N ILE A 240 2.38 -9.80 13.34
CA ILE A 240 2.42 -11.26 13.18
C ILE A 240 3.75 -11.64 12.55
N GLN A 241 4.47 -12.57 13.20
CA GLN A 241 5.76 -13.09 12.76
C GLN A 241 5.70 -14.63 12.72
N PHE A 242 6.28 -15.25 11.69
CA PHE A 242 6.47 -16.70 11.62
C PHE A 242 7.78 -17.08 12.31
N LEU A 243 7.72 -17.99 13.28
CA LEU A 243 8.85 -18.28 14.17
C LEU A 243 9.75 -19.43 13.67
N LYS A 244 9.14 -20.44 13.03
CA LYS A 244 9.83 -21.66 12.60
C LYS A 244 9.62 -21.89 11.10
N ARG A 245 10.63 -22.47 10.43
CA ARG A 245 10.48 -23.02 9.08
C ARG A 245 9.50 -24.20 9.12
N PHE A 246 8.64 -24.32 8.10
CA PHE A 246 7.69 -25.42 7.95
C PHE A 246 7.60 -25.82 6.47
N GLU A 247 7.29 -27.09 6.20
CA GLU A 247 7.04 -27.58 4.83
C GLU A 247 5.68 -27.11 4.30
N GLY A 248 5.69 -26.18 3.33
CA GLY A 248 4.48 -25.79 2.60
C GLY A 248 4.28 -24.29 2.41
N ARG A 249 3.04 -23.81 2.53
CA ARG A 249 2.66 -22.41 2.30
C ARG A 249 1.44 -22.00 3.12
N ILE A 250 1.53 -20.82 3.72
CA ILE A 250 0.37 -20.06 4.21
C ILE A 250 0.20 -18.81 3.36
N THR A 251 -1.05 -18.46 3.09
CA THR A 251 -1.40 -17.24 2.37
C THR A 251 -2.38 -16.43 3.20
N ILE A 252 -1.92 -15.28 3.70
CA ILE A 252 -2.74 -14.34 4.48
C ILE A 252 -3.49 -13.42 3.51
N SER A 253 -4.79 -13.20 3.71
CA SER A 253 -5.55 -12.21 2.94
C SER A 253 -5.04 -10.80 3.21
N ALA A 254 -5.18 -9.88 2.25
CA ALA A 254 -4.84 -8.48 2.46
C ALA A 254 -5.94 -7.54 1.95
N ALA A 255 -6.12 -6.40 2.62
CA ALA A 255 -6.95 -5.31 2.13
C ALA A 255 -6.14 -4.35 1.26
N LEU A 256 -6.65 -4.08 0.05
CA LEU A 256 -6.15 -3.01 -0.81
C LEU A 256 -6.38 -1.62 -0.20
N PHE A 257 -5.55 -0.66 -0.61
CA PHE A 257 -5.65 0.76 -0.23
C PHE A 257 -5.65 1.03 1.28
N ARG A 258 -5.07 0.11 2.06
CA ARG A 258 -4.75 0.31 3.48
C ARG A 258 -3.26 0.17 3.69
N THR A 259 -2.74 0.98 4.62
CA THR A 259 -1.33 0.94 5.00
C THR A 259 -1.05 -0.26 5.88
N GLY A 260 -0.41 -1.29 5.31
CA GLY A 260 0.28 -2.31 6.08
C GLY A 260 1.65 -1.81 6.55
N TYR A 261 2.23 -2.48 7.53
CA TYR A 261 3.59 -2.25 7.99
C TYR A 261 4.36 -3.56 7.90
N ILE A 262 5.57 -3.54 7.35
CA ILE A 262 6.42 -4.74 7.24
C ILE A 262 7.85 -4.42 7.65
N ARG A 263 8.53 -5.38 8.29
CA ARG A 263 9.97 -5.33 8.52
C ARG A 263 10.63 -6.67 8.26
N GLU A 264 11.90 -6.61 7.89
CA GLU A 264 12.77 -7.79 7.77
C GLU A 264 13.53 -7.94 9.08
N PHE A 265 13.05 -8.82 9.96
CA PHE A 265 13.58 -9.10 11.29
C PHE A 265 13.77 -7.88 12.22
N TYR A 266 14.98 -7.31 12.32
CA TYR A 266 15.31 -6.11 13.11
C TYR A 266 15.61 -4.87 12.25
N GLY A 267 15.47 -4.99 10.93
CA GLY A 267 15.46 -3.86 10.02
C GLY A 267 14.29 -2.90 10.28
N ASP A 268 14.41 -1.70 9.73
CA ASP A 268 13.40 -0.65 9.89
C ASP A 268 12.03 -1.06 9.33
N TRP A 269 10.98 -0.59 9.98
CA TRP A 269 9.61 -0.73 9.50
C TRP A 269 9.39 0.07 8.21
N LYS A 270 8.72 -0.56 7.24
CA LYS A 270 8.37 0.02 5.95
C LYS A 270 6.84 0.03 5.81
N LYS A 271 6.29 1.11 5.28
CA LYS A 271 4.86 1.20 4.94
C LYS A 271 4.59 0.46 3.64
N MET A 272 3.51 -0.32 3.62
CA MET A 272 2.93 -0.95 2.45
C MET A 272 1.63 -0.23 2.09
N SER A 273 1.74 0.90 1.38
CA SER A 273 0.61 1.82 1.12
C SER A 273 -0.49 1.27 0.21
N ILE A 274 -0.31 0.07 -0.35
CA ILE A 274 -1.26 -0.58 -1.26
C ILE A 274 -1.93 -1.82 -0.67
N ALA A 275 -1.39 -2.39 0.41
CA ALA A 275 -1.86 -3.65 0.97
C ALA A 275 -1.55 -3.77 2.47
N ALA A 276 -2.58 -4.01 3.29
CA ALA A 276 -2.43 -4.30 4.71
C ALA A 276 -2.87 -5.75 5.03
N PRO A 277 -2.20 -6.46 5.96
CA PRO A 277 -2.61 -7.81 6.34
C PRO A 277 -4.04 -7.79 6.92
N ALA A 278 -4.84 -8.80 6.58
CA ALA A 278 -6.22 -8.90 7.03
C ALA A 278 -6.32 -9.39 8.48
N ILE A 279 -6.00 -8.47 9.39
CA ILE A 279 -6.07 -8.61 10.84
C ILE A 279 -7.25 -7.78 11.34
N ASN A 280 -8.08 -8.35 12.21
CA ASN A 280 -9.09 -7.61 12.95
C ASN A 280 -9.15 -8.04 14.42
N ILE A 281 -9.81 -7.26 15.26
CA ILE A 281 -9.90 -7.49 16.70
C ILE A 281 -11.28 -7.23 17.24
N ASP A 282 -11.72 -8.07 18.17
CA ASP A 282 -12.83 -7.76 19.06
C ASP A 282 -12.31 -7.06 20.31
N VAL A 283 -12.99 -5.99 20.73
CA VAL A 283 -12.61 -5.15 21.86
C VAL A 283 -13.80 -4.79 22.74
N LYS A 284 -13.56 -4.53 24.03
CA LYS A 284 -14.51 -3.88 24.95
C LYS A 284 -14.06 -2.46 25.27
N VAL A 285 -14.84 -1.48 24.84
CA VAL A 285 -14.53 -0.04 24.96
C VAL A 285 -15.24 0.57 26.17
N ASP A 286 -14.53 1.36 26.98
CA ASP A 286 -15.13 2.13 28.07
C ASP A 286 -15.98 3.30 27.54
N LYS A 287 -17.30 3.28 27.77
CA LYS A 287 -18.20 4.35 27.30
C LYS A 287 -17.92 5.69 27.99
N ASN A 288 -17.44 5.67 29.24
CA ASN A 288 -17.35 6.84 30.13
C ASN A 288 -15.92 7.41 30.26
N GLY A 289 -14.93 6.86 29.56
CA GLY A 289 -13.57 7.38 29.56
C GLY A 289 -13.48 8.82 29.04
N LYS A 290 -12.68 9.67 29.69
CA LYS A 290 -12.36 11.02 29.22
C LYS A 290 -11.64 10.94 27.86
N ASN A 291 -12.04 11.81 26.92
CA ASN A 291 -11.28 12.02 25.69
C ASN A 291 -9.93 12.66 26.04
N VAL A 292 -8.85 12.18 25.43
CA VAL A 292 -7.56 12.89 25.44
C VAL A 292 -7.59 13.93 24.32
N THR A 293 -7.15 15.14 24.62
CA THR A 293 -7.18 16.29 23.71
C THR A 293 -6.01 16.29 22.73
N ASP A 294 -6.35 16.39 21.44
CA ASP A 294 -5.56 16.92 20.32
C ASP A 294 -4.02 16.78 20.33
N GLU A 295 -3.53 15.81 19.58
CA GLU A 295 -2.66 16.14 18.44
C GLU A 295 -3.40 15.78 17.14
N THR A 296 -3.55 16.76 16.24
CA THR A 296 -4.38 16.64 15.04
C THR A 296 -3.68 15.90 13.90
N VAL A 297 -3.75 14.58 13.92
CA VAL A 297 -3.66 13.76 12.70
C VAL A 297 -5.02 13.11 12.46
N ALA A 298 -5.67 13.46 11.36
CA ALA A 298 -7.00 12.95 11.02
C ALA A 298 -7.00 11.41 10.99
N SER A 299 -7.84 10.77 11.81
CA SER A 299 -8.04 9.32 11.78
C SER A 299 -8.89 8.90 10.59
N ASP A 300 -8.53 7.77 9.98
CA ASP A 300 -9.25 7.20 8.83
C ASP A 300 -10.67 6.68 9.16
N GLU A 301 -11.13 6.79 10.42
CA GLU A 301 -12.53 6.56 10.81
C GLU A 301 -13.52 7.43 9.98
N ASN A 302 -13.06 8.55 9.43
CA ASN A 302 -13.88 9.45 8.58
C ASN A 302 -14.05 9.00 7.12
N LEU A 303 -13.32 7.98 6.63
CA LEU A 303 -13.48 7.44 5.27
C LEU A 303 -14.40 6.22 5.22
N THR A 304 -14.68 5.58 6.35
CA THR A 304 -15.58 4.42 6.46
C THR A 304 -16.97 4.77 5.94
N GLY A 305 -17.32 4.26 4.75
CA GLY A 305 -18.60 4.53 4.07
C GLY A 305 -18.54 5.51 2.89
N LEU A 306 -17.39 6.13 2.58
CA LEU A 306 -17.22 6.97 1.38
C LEU A 306 -16.78 6.18 0.13
N ILE A 307 -16.11 5.04 0.32
CA ILE A 307 -15.65 4.16 -0.75
C ILE A 307 -16.15 2.74 -0.41
N PRO A 308 -16.89 2.07 -1.31
CA PRO A 308 -17.40 0.71 -1.10
C PRO A 308 -16.28 -0.35 -1.24
N ASP A 309 -16.58 -1.61 -0.93
CA ASP A 309 -15.64 -2.72 -1.17
C ASP A 309 -15.56 -3.04 -2.67
N LEU A 310 -14.46 -2.64 -3.30
CA LEU A 310 -14.19 -2.86 -4.73
C LEU A 310 -13.45 -4.17 -5.03
N SER A 311 -13.24 -5.04 -4.05
CA SER A 311 -12.41 -6.25 -4.22
C SER A 311 -12.92 -7.19 -5.33
N LYS A 312 -14.25 -7.34 -5.45
CA LYS A 312 -14.90 -8.07 -6.55
C LYS A 312 -14.51 -7.48 -7.92
N TYR A 313 -14.77 -6.19 -8.12
CA TYR A 313 -14.57 -5.51 -9.41
C TYR A 313 -13.09 -5.44 -9.80
N ASN A 314 -12.19 -5.29 -8.82
CA ASN A 314 -10.75 -5.37 -9.06
C ASN A 314 -10.30 -6.76 -9.53
N MET A 315 -10.93 -7.83 -9.04
CA MET A 315 -10.66 -9.19 -9.54
C MET A 315 -11.21 -9.38 -10.97
N GLU A 316 -12.41 -8.88 -11.25
CA GLU A 316 -13.04 -9.00 -12.56
C GLU A 316 -12.30 -8.21 -13.65
N LYS A 317 -11.89 -6.96 -13.38
CA LYS A 317 -11.11 -6.16 -14.33
C LYS A 317 -9.73 -6.75 -14.61
N GLU A 318 -9.07 -7.32 -13.61
CA GLU A 318 -7.79 -8.03 -13.77
C GLU A 318 -7.94 -9.35 -14.53
N ASN A 319 -9.11 -10.00 -14.50
CA ASN A 319 -9.39 -11.17 -15.34
C ASN A 319 -9.80 -10.79 -16.78
N SER A 320 -10.23 -9.55 -17.02
CA SER A 320 -10.59 -9.06 -18.35
C SER A 320 -9.39 -8.90 -19.29
N ILE A 321 -9.62 -8.83 -20.60
CA ILE A 321 -8.53 -8.60 -21.59
C ILE A 321 -8.17 -7.12 -21.77
N TYR A 322 -9.01 -6.20 -21.31
CA TYR A 322 -8.92 -4.77 -21.58
C TYR A 322 -7.71 -4.15 -20.87
N GLY A 323 -7.10 -3.13 -21.48
CA GLY A 323 -5.82 -2.57 -21.06
C GLY A 323 -4.61 -3.51 -21.29
N LYS A 324 -4.83 -4.77 -21.68
CA LYS A 324 -3.77 -5.76 -21.98
C LYS A 324 -3.98 -6.55 -23.26
N ASN A 325 -4.84 -6.08 -24.16
CA ASN A 325 -5.10 -6.75 -25.43
C ASN A 325 -4.08 -6.32 -26.49
N SER A 326 -3.06 -7.13 -26.73
CA SER A 326 -2.02 -6.86 -27.74
C SER A 326 -2.54 -6.73 -29.18
N SER A 327 -3.73 -7.28 -29.48
CA SER A 327 -4.34 -7.19 -30.82
C SER A 327 -5.12 -5.88 -31.04
N ALA A 328 -5.63 -5.26 -29.97
CA ALA A 328 -6.34 -3.96 -30.02
C ALA A 328 -5.43 -2.78 -29.65
N GLY A 329 -4.40 -3.04 -28.84
CA GLY A 329 -3.50 -2.06 -28.25
C GLY A 329 -2.55 -1.41 -29.25
N LYS A 330 -2.45 -0.09 -29.16
CA LYS A 330 -1.57 0.78 -29.95
C LYS A 330 -0.93 1.81 -29.05
N VAL A 331 0.20 2.36 -29.49
CA VAL A 331 0.91 3.44 -28.80
C VAL A 331 1.10 4.60 -29.76
N LEU A 332 0.55 5.76 -29.40
CA LEU A 332 0.83 7.03 -30.06
C LEU A 332 2.02 7.70 -29.35
N LYS A 333 3.14 7.84 -30.05
CA LYS A 333 4.37 8.44 -29.52
C LYS A 333 4.34 9.95 -29.70
N LEU A 334 4.33 10.69 -28.60
CA LEU A 334 4.42 12.14 -28.57
C LEU A 334 5.75 12.56 -27.90
N LYS A 335 6.14 13.84 -28.07
CA LYS A 335 7.45 14.36 -27.65
C LYS A 335 7.86 14.01 -26.20
N ASN A 336 6.90 14.05 -25.27
CA ASN A 336 7.13 13.87 -23.83
C ASN A 336 6.21 12.79 -23.19
N THR A 337 5.47 12.02 -24.00
CA THR A 337 4.52 11.00 -23.52
C THR A 337 4.29 9.96 -24.60
N ASP A 338 4.22 8.69 -24.23
CA ASP A 338 3.66 7.65 -25.09
C ASP A 338 2.25 7.34 -24.58
N LEU A 339 1.25 7.51 -25.44
CA LEU A 339 -0.17 7.27 -25.13
C LEU A 339 -0.58 5.87 -25.60
N TYR A 340 -0.87 4.97 -24.67
CA TYR A 340 -1.46 3.66 -24.96
C TYR A 340 -2.97 3.77 -25.10
N TYR A 341 -3.52 3.16 -26.15
CA TYR A 341 -4.96 3.10 -26.38
C TYR A 341 -5.34 1.79 -27.06
N GLU A 342 -6.58 1.34 -26.85
CA GLU A 342 -7.14 0.16 -27.48
C GLU A 342 -8.36 0.54 -28.34
N ILE A 343 -8.50 -0.07 -29.52
CA ILE A 343 -9.67 0.12 -30.40
C ILE A 343 -10.50 -1.16 -30.45
N TYR A 344 -11.81 -1.00 -30.26
CA TYR A 344 -12.81 -2.07 -30.34
C TYR A 344 -14.02 -1.64 -31.17
N GLY A 345 -14.63 -2.59 -31.88
CA GLY A 345 -15.84 -2.33 -32.66
C GLY A 345 -15.64 -1.45 -33.89
N GLU A 346 -16.76 -1.11 -34.53
CA GLU A 346 -16.84 -0.30 -35.75
C GLU A 346 -17.98 0.72 -35.67
N GLY A 347 -18.03 1.63 -36.65
CA GLY A 347 -19.06 2.67 -36.72
C GLY A 347 -18.60 4.01 -36.16
N GLU A 348 -19.51 4.71 -35.48
CA GLU A 348 -19.24 6.06 -34.98
C GLU A 348 -18.20 6.03 -33.86
N SER A 349 -17.34 7.06 -33.77
CA SER A 349 -16.24 7.06 -32.81
C SER A 349 -16.68 7.49 -31.40
N LEU A 350 -16.27 6.71 -30.41
CA LEU A 350 -16.56 6.92 -28.99
C LEU A 350 -15.27 6.74 -28.18
N VAL A 351 -14.79 7.81 -27.54
CA VAL A 351 -13.61 7.76 -26.67
C VAL A 351 -14.04 7.47 -25.23
N LEU A 352 -13.37 6.53 -24.57
CA LEU A 352 -13.56 6.23 -23.14
C LEU A 352 -12.38 6.75 -22.33
N LEU A 353 -12.66 7.53 -21.27
CA LEU A 353 -11.66 8.17 -20.41
C LEU A 353 -11.85 7.75 -18.94
N HIS A 354 -10.84 7.08 -18.39
CA HIS A 354 -10.89 6.41 -17.08
C HIS A 354 -10.66 7.36 -15.89
N GLY A 355 -10.77 6.85 -14.65
CA GLY A 355 -10.61 7.65 -13.42
C GLY A 355 -9.15 7.85 -13.00
N ASN A 356 -8.90 8.68 -11.98
CA ASN A 356 -7.52 8.94 -11.54
C ASN A 356 -6.84 7.69 -10.98
N SER A 357 -5.56 7.53 -11.27
CA SER A 357 -4.76 6.33 -10.97
C SER A 357 -5.32 5.03 -11.60
N GLY A 358 -6.20 5.18 -12.60
CA GLY A 358 -6.88 4.10 -13.31
C GLY A 358 -6.19 3.65 -14.60
N SER A 359 -6.94 2.95 -15.44
CA SER A 359 -6.56 2.53 -16.80
C SER A 359 -7.79 2.09 -17.61
N ILE A 360 -7.60 1.74 -18.88
CA ILE A 360 -8.60 1.12 -19.77
C ILE A 360 -9.35 -0.07 -19.13
N GLN A 361 -8.71 -0.81 -18.21
CA GLN A 361 -9.33 -1.92 -17.47
C GLN A 361 -10.63 -1.51 -16.75
N GLU A 362 -10.77 -0.24 -16.37
CA GLU A 362 -11.95 0.27 -15.66
C GLU A 362 -13.22 0.23 -16.50
N PHE A 363 -13.10 0.05 -17.83
CA PHE A 363 -14.22 -0.10 -18.74
C PHE A 363 -14.50 -1.56 -19.15
N TYR A 364 -14.06 -2.55 -18.35
CA TYR A 364 -14.25 -3.97 -18.69
C TYR A 364 -15.71 -4.40 -18.89
N GLN A 365 -16.67 -3.66 -18.32
CA GLN A 365 -18.11 -3.90 -18.50
C GLN A 365 -18.74 -2.99 -19.56
N GLN A 366 -18.09 -1.88 -19.91
CA GLN A 366 -18.59 -0.89 -20.87
C GLN A 366 -18.11 -1.21 -22.30
N ILE A 367 -16.83 -1.53 -22.49
CA ILE A 367 -16.26 -1.85 -23.82
C ILE A 367 -17.03 -2.97 -24.53
N PRO A 368 -17.33 -4.15 -23.93
CA PRO A 368 -18.00 -5.24 -24.65
C PRO A 368 -19.41 -4.86 -25.14
N GLU A 369 -20.12 -3.97 -24.46
CA GLU A 369 -21.46 -3.54 -24.83
C GLU A 369 -21.44 -2.38 -25.83
N LEU A 370 -20.64 -1.34 -25.56
CA LEU A 370 -20.55 -0.16 -26.42
C LEU A 370 -19.90 -0.46 -27.78
N SER A 371 -18.95 -1.41 -27.85
CA SER A 371 -18.28 -1.78 -29.11
C SER A 371 -19.15 -2.55 -30.09
N LYS A 372 -20.37 -2.95 -29.69
CA LYS A 372 -21.38 -3.51 -30.61
C LYS A 372 -21.96 -2.45 -31.56
N TYR A 373 -21.87 -1.16 -31.19
CA TYR A 373 -22.52 -0.04 -31.89
C TYR A 373 -21.58 1.11 -32.29
N TYR A 374 -20.38 1.15 -31.70
CA TYR A 374 -19.40 2.22 -31.83
C TYR A 374 -17.99 1.67 -32.06
N LYS A 375 -17.18 2.46 -32.77
CA LYS A 375 -15.72 2.36 -32.76
C LYS A 375 -15.23 2.96 -31.43
N VAL A 376 -15.16 2.11 -30.43
CA VAL A 376 -14.69 2.43 -29.07
C VAL A 376 -13.18 2.61 -29.09
N ILE A 377 -12.71 3.73 -28.57
CA ILE A 377 -11.29 4.11 -28.44
C ILE A 377 -11.06 4.34 -26.94
N ALA A 378 -10.59 3.32 -26.24
CA ALA A 378 -10.28 3.43 -24.81
C ALA A 378 -8.84 3.91 -24.65
N LEU A 379 -8.62 5.00 -23.91
CA LEU A 379 -7.31 5.65 -23.75
C LEU A 379 -6.82 5.52 -22.31
N ASP A 380 -5.60 5.01 -22.11
CA ASP A 380 -4.85 5.24 -20.87
C ASP A 380 -4.37 6.69 -20.90
N THR A 381 -4.84 7.51 -19.97
CA THR A 381 -4.45 8.93 -19.92
C THR A 381 -2.98 9.11 -19.54
N ARG A 382 -2.37 10.23 -19.96
CA ARG A 382 -0.93 10.51 -19.79
C ARG A 382 -0.42 10.17 -18.38
N GLY A 383 0.57 9.27 -18.32
CA GLY A 383 1.21 8.86 -17.07
C GLY A 383 0.37 7.90 -16.20
N GLN A 384 -0.67 7.29 -16.76
CA GLN A 384 -1.58 6.33 -16.11
C GLN A 384 -1.71 5.07 -16.97
N GLY A 385 -2.17 3.96 -16.39
CA GLY A 385 -2.17 2.65 -17.06
C GLY A 385 -0.80 2.30 -17.68
N LYS A 386 -0.78 2.07 -19.00
CA LYS A 386 0.43 1.86 -19.81
C LYS A 386 1.00 3.14 -20.44
N SER A 387 0.29 4.26 -20.36
CA SER A 387 0.77 5.54 -20.90
C SER A 387 1.89 6.11 -20.05
N THR A 388 2.98 6.52 -20.68
CA THR A 388 4.17 7.05 -19.99
C THR A 388 4.24 8.57 -20.11
N ASP A 389 4.90 9.24 -19.17
CA ASP A 389 5.18 10.68 -19.29
C ASP A 389 6.59 11.02 -18.75
N THR A 390 7.38 11.68 -19.58
CA THR A 390 8.76 12.10 -19.29
C THR A 390 8.89 13.61 -19.05
N SER A 391 7.80 14.37 -19.16
CA SER A 391 7.79 15.84 -19.07
C SER A 391 8.31 16.39 -17.75
N LYS A 392 8.17 15.62 -16.66
CA LYS A 392 8.39 16.04 -15.26
C LYS A 392 7.56 17.26 -14.82
N THR A 393 6.55 17.67 -15.60
CA THR A 393 5.62 18.74 -15.22
C THR A 393 4.39 18.18 -14.49
N TYR A 394 3.71 19.02 -13.70
CA TYR A 394 2.40 18.66 -13.12
C TYR A 394 1.32 18.55 -14.19
N PHE A 395 0.34 17.68 -13.96
CA PHE A 395 -0.79 17.47 -14.87
C PHE A 395 -1.92 18.49 -14.63
N THR A 396 -2.71 18.73 -15.67
CA THR A 396 -4.00 19.45 -15.63
C THR A 396 -4.96 18.76 -16.60
N TYR A 397 -6.27 18.82 -16.37
CA TYR A 397 -7.24 18.18 -17.29
C TYR A 397 -7.20 18.78 -18.71
N LYS A 398 -6.67 20.01 -18.85
CA LYS A 398 -6.38 20.64 -20.15
C LYS A 398 -5.30 19.90 -20.93
N ILE A 399 -4.23 19.39 -20.29
CA ILE A 399 -3.22 18.60 -21.03
C ILE A 399 -3.80 17.24 -21.44
N PHE A 400 -4.65 16.63 -20.62
CA PHE A 400 -5.32 15.38 -20.98
C PHE A 400 -6.34 15.59 -22.12
N ALA A 401 -7.05 16.72 -22.17
CA ALA A 401 -7.90 17.08 -23.29
C ALA A 401 -7.10 17.32 -24.58
N ASP A 402 -5.89 17.88 -24.48
CA ASP A 402 -4.98 18.06 -25.62
C ASP A 402 -4.46 16.72 -26.14
N ASP A 403 -4.13 15.79 -25.23
CA ASP A 403 -3.73 14.42 -25.57
C ASP A 403 -4.85 13.66 -26.30
N VAL A 404 -6.11 13.81 -25.83
CA VAL A 404 -7.30 13.29 -26.55
C VAL A 404 -7.42 13.92 -27.93
N LYS A 405 -7.25 15.25 -28.06
CA LYS A 405 -7.34 15.94 -29.35
C LYS A 405 -6.29 15.43 -30.34
N VAL A 406 -5.05 15.27 -29.90
CA VAL A 406 -3.95 14.76 -30.73
C VAL A 406 -4.21 13.32 -31.18
N LEU A 407 -4.72 12.45 -30.29
CA LEU A 407 -5.13 11.09 -30.65
C LEU A 407 -6.26 11.06 -31.69
N VAL A 408 -7.27 11.92 -31.51
CA VAL A 408 -8.42 12.06 -32.42
C VAL A 408 -7.97 12.51 -33.82
N ASP A 409 -7.05 13.47 -33.88
CA ASP A 409 -6.48 13.99 -35.13
C ASP A 409 -5.64 12.93 -35.86
N GLU A 410 -4.76 12.22 -35.14
CA GLU A 410 -3.92 11.14 -35.69
C GLU A 410 -4.77 9.98 -36.24
N LEU A 411 -5.92 9.69 -35.61
CA LEU A 411 -6.88 8.70 -36.09
C LEU A 411 -7.78 9.21 -37.24
N GLY A 412 -7.58 10.46 -37.69
CA GLY A 412 -8.32 11.08 -38.80
C GLY A 412 -9.78 11.41 -38.48
N LEU A 413 -10.13 11.56 -37.20
CA LEU A 413 -11.51 11.67 -36.73
C LEU A 413 -11.94 13.13 -36.60
N LYS A 414 -13.00 13.53 -37.31
CA LYS A 414 -13.47 14.94 -37.33
C LYS A 414 -14.31 15.32 -36.10
N LYS A 415 -15.20 14.42 -35.67
CA LYS A 415 -16.02 14.56 -34.47
C LYS A 415 -16.13 13.23 -33.75
N ILE A 416 -16.12 13.26 -32.43
CA ILE A 416 -16.21 12.08 -31.56
C ILE A 416 -17.29 12.25 -30.48
N ASN A 417 -17.75 11.14 -29.93
CA ASN A 417 -18.43 11.11 -28.64
C ASN A 417 -17.40 10.81 -27.54
N ILE A 418 -17.65 11.25 -26.32
CA ILE A 418 -16.81 10.95 -25.15
C ILE A 418 -17.69 10.38 -24.03
N VAL A 419 -17.25 9.31 -23.38
CA VAL A 419 -17.73 8.88 -22.06
C VAL A 419 -16.55 8.96 -21.10
N GLY A 420 -16.68 9.80 -20.07
CA GLY A 420 -15.61 10.02 -19.09
C GLY A 420 -16.08 9.75 -17.68
N TRP A 421 -15.35 8.90 -16.95
CA TRP A 421 -15.60 8.62 -15.53
C TRP A 421 -14.58 9.35 -14.65
N SER A 422 -15.05 10.01 -13.59
CA SER A 422 -14.23 10.76 -12.64
C SER A 422 -13.34 11.80 -13.35
N ASP A 423 -12.01 11.74 -13.18
CA ASP A 423 -11.01 12.49 -13.95
C ASP A 423 -11.21 12.47 -15.48
N GLY A 424 -11.71 11.36 -16.04
CA GLY A 424 -12.06 11.28 -17.45
C GLY A 424 -13.27 12.15 -17.82
N GLY A 425 -14.22 12.31 -16.90
CA GLY A 425 -15.33 13.25 -17.04
C GLY A 425 -14.85 14.71 -16.95
N ASN A 426 -13.93 15.00 -16.03
CA ASN A 426 -13.26 16.31 -15.92
C ASN A 426 -12.51 16.67 -17.21
N THR A 427 -11.79 15.69 -17.77
CA THR A 427 -11.11 15.79 -19.07
C THR A 427 -12.10 16.03 -20.21
N GLY A 428 -13.24 15.34 -20.21
CA GLY A 428 -14.32 15.53 -21.19
C GLY A 428 -14.90 16.95 -21.16
N LEU A 429 -15.06 17.56 -19.98
CA LEU A 429 -15.54 18.94 -19.84
C LEU A 429 -14.50 19.97 -20.35
N GLU A 430 -13.20 19.80 -20.06
CA GLU A 430 -12.15 20.62 -20.65
C GLU A 430 -12.08 20.45 -22.18
N PHE A 431 -12.25 19.22 -22.69
CA PHE A 431 -12.32 18.96 -24.14
C PHE A 431 -13.53 19.67 -24.78
N ALA A 432 -14.70 19.61 -24.15
CA ALA A 432 -15.90 20.30 -24.63
C ALA A 432 -15.72 21.83 -24.69
N LEU A 433 -15.02 22.40 -23.71
CA LEU A 433 -14.72 23.84 -23.66
C LEU A 433 -13.64 24.27 -24.66
N LYS A 434 -12.64 23.44 -24.91
CA LYS A 434 -11.47 23.78 -25.74
C LYS A 434 -11.63 23.38 -27.21
N TYR A 435 -12.36 22.30 -27.48
CA TYR A 435 -12.55 21.70 -28.81
C TYR A 435 -14.02 21.39 -29.13
N PRO A 436 -14.98 22.33 -28.94
CA PRO A 436 -16.41 22.07 -29.13
C PRO A 436 -16.76 21.57 -30.54
N ASP A 437 -16.03 22.02 -31.56
CA ASP A 437 -16.20 21.59 -32.96
C ASP A 437 -15.73 20.16 -33.25
N HIS A 438 -15.02 19.51 -32.32
CA HIS A 438 -14.57 18.11 -32.44
C HIS A 438 -15.36 17.18 -31.51
N LEU A 439 -16.24 17.72 -30.67
CA LEU A 439 -17.17 16.96 -29.85
C LEU A 439 -18.53 16.83 -30.55
N LYS A 440 -19.18 15.67 -30.39
CA LYS A 440 -20.58 15.47 -30.78
C LYS A 440 -21.48 15.43 -29.55
N LYS A 441 -21.28 14.45 -28.67
CA LYS A 441 -21.94 14.30 -27.36
C LYS A 441 -20.92 13.91 -26.28
N LEU A 442 -21.17 14.31 -25.03
CA LEU A 442 -20.36 13.95 -23.87
C LEU A 442 -21.23 13.27 -22.81
N VAL A 443 -20.72 12.21 -22.18
CA VAL A 443 -21.23 11.66 -20.93
C VAL A 443 -20.18 11.86 -19.85
N THR A 444 -20.55 12.45 -18.73
CA THR A 444 -19.70 12.57 -17.54
C THR A 444 -20.28 11.75 -16.40
N ILE A 445 -19.46 10.95 -15.74
CA ILE A 445 -19.87 10.11 -14.61
C ILE A 445 -19.02 10.52 -13.40
N GLY A 446 -19.61 11.08 -12.35
CA GLY A 446 -18.89 11.51 -11.15
C GLY A 446 -17.86 12.62 -11.40
N ALA A 447 -18.15 13.56 -12.29
CA ALA A 447 -17.23 14.66 -12.63
C ALA A 447 -17.36 15.87 -11.69
N ASN A 448 -16.26 16.60 -11.49
CA ASN A 448 -16.23 17.89 -10.82
C ASN A 448 -15.62 19.00 -11.71
N VAL A 449 -15.80 20.27 -11.34
CA VAL A 449 -15.32 21.44 -12.11
C VAL A 449 -14.42 22.38 -11.29
N PHE A 450 -14.35 22.12 -9.98
CA PHE A 450 -13.34 22.63 -9.04
C PHE A 450 -13.19 21.62 -7.88
N PRO A 451 -12.04 21.56 -7.16
CA PRO A 451 -11.79 20.54 -6.15
C PRO A 451 -12.81 20.54 -5.01
N GLU A 452 -13.35 21.71 -4.64
CA GLU A 452 -14.34 21.85 -3.57
C GLU A 452 -15.69 21.17 -3.89
N GLY A 453 -15.89 20.69 -5.12
CA GLY A 453 -17.00 19.80 -5.48
C GLY A 453 -16.91 18.39 -4.87
N VAL A 454 -15.71 17.97 -4.46
CA VAL A 454 -15.45 16.68 -3.79
C VAL A 454 -15.73 16.76 -2.29
N ASP A 455 -16.11 15.65 -1.65
CA ASP A 455 -16.26 15.54 -0.19
C ASP A 455 -14.99 16.00 0.55
N SER A 456 -15.18 16.85 1.56
CA SER A 456 -14.07 17.47 2.28
C SER A 456 -13.21 16.49 3.07
N ARG A 457 -13.77 15.35 3.49
CA ARG A 457 -13.05 14.27 4.19
C ARG A 457 -12.06 13.61 3.23
N LEU A 458 -12.49 13.32 2.00
CA LEU A 458 -11.65 12.75 0.96
C LEU A 458 -10.54 13.73 0.55
N LEU A 459 -10.87 14.99 0.30
CA LEU A 459 -9.88 16.05 0.02
C LEU A 459 -8.85 16.21 1.15
N ASN A 460 -9.26 16.08 2.41
CA ASN A 460 -8.35 16.22 3.54
C ASN A 460 -7.44 14.99 3.71
N ASN A 461 -7.95 13.78 3.48
CA ASN A 461 -7.10 12.58 3.44
C ASN A 461 -6.07 12.67 2.29
N MET A 462 -6.49 13.09 1.09
CA MET A 462 -5.59 13.32 -0.05
C MET A 462 -4.51 14.36 0.25
N LYS A 463 -4.83 15.46 0.96
CA LYS A 463 -3.81 16.45 1.40
C LYS A 463 -2.77 15.83 2.33
N THR A 464 -3.21 15.02 3.30
CA THR A 464 -2.31 14.31 4.22
C THR A 464 -1.42 13.32 3.46
N GLN A 465 -1.98 12.52 2.54
CA GLN A 465 -1.20 11.62 1.70
C GLN A 465 -0.17 12.37 0.83
N LEU A 466 -0.54 13.54 0.28
CA LEU A 466 0.38 14.36 -0.51
C LEU A 466 1.55 14.88 0.35
N GLN A 467 1.28 15.31 1.58
CA GLN A 467 2.31 15.73 2.53
C GLN A 467 3.27 14.58 2.87
N VAL A 468 2.76 13.36 3.09
CA VAL A 468 3.58 12.16 3.33
C VAL A 468 4.48 11.86 2.13
N LEU A 469 3.92 11.77 0.91
CA LEU A 469 4.70 11.49 -0.30
C LEU A 469 5.75 12.57 -0.60
N GLN A 470 5.46 13.83 -0.28
CA GLN A 470 6.43 14.92 -0.40
C GLN A 470 7.55 14.83 0.64
N ALA A 471 7.23 14.43 1.88
CA ALA A 471 8.21 14.22 2.95
C ALA A 471 9.14 13.01 2.69
N GLU A 472 8.65 11.97 2.00
CA GLU A 472 9.49 10.83 1.56
C GLU A 472 10.62 11.25 0.59
N ASN A 473 10.46 12.37 -0.12
CA ASN A 473 11.41 12.90 -1.11
C ASN A 473 11.91 11.85 -2.13
N ASN A 474 11.05 10.89 -2.50
CA ASN A 474 11.40 9.77 -3.36
C ASN A 474 11.10 10.10 -4.84
N PRO A 475 12.12 10.19 -5.72
CA PRO A 475 11.90 10.53 -7.14
C PRO A 475 11.00 9.54 -7.89
N ALA A 476 10.97 8.26 -7.48
CA ALA A 476 10.11 7.24 -8.08
C ALA A 476 8.62 7.49 -7.78
N LYS A 477 8.30 8.22 -6.70
CA LYS A 477 6.94 8.62 -6.32
C LYS A 477 6.46 9.90 -7.00
N PHE A 478 7.28 10.54 -7.84
CA PHE A 478 6.90 11.80 -8.47
C PHE A 478 5.61 11.70 -9.29
N ASN A 479 5.35 10.58 -9.97
CA ASN A 479 4.09 10.41 -10.70
C ASN A 479 2.86 10.37 -9.79
N GLU A 480 2.93 9.62 -8.68
CA GLU A 480 1.88 9.55 -7.66
C GLU A 480 1.60 10.93 -7.04
N ILE A 481 2.66 11.71 -6.76
CA ILE A 481 2.56 13.10 -6.31
C ILE A 481 1.81 13.98 -7.35
N ARG A 482 2.02 13.76 -8.65
CA ARG A 482 1.28 14.51 -9.70
C ARG A 482 -0.19 14.14 -9.75
N LEU A 483 -0.50 12.83 -9.74
CA LEU A 483 -1.87 12.31 -9.78
C LEU A 483 -2.67 12.71 -8.53
N LEU A 484 -2.03 12.79 -7.36
CA LEU A 484 -2.69 13.26 -6.15
C LEU A 484 -2.85 14.79 -6.14
N LYS A 485 -1.88 15.53 -6.70
CA LYS A 485 -1.94 16.99 -6.78
C LYS A 485 -3.00 17.49 -7.76
N ILE A 486 -3.25 16.80 -8.87
CA ILE A 486 -4.31 17.19 -9.82
C ILE A 486 -5.70 17.12 -9.15
N MET A 487 -6.05 16.03 -8.43
CA MET A 487 -7.32 15.95 -7.67
C MET A 487 -7.50 17.06 -6.62
N LEU A 488 -6.40 17.56 -6.06
CA LEU A 488 -6.39 18.59 -5.01
C LEU A 488 -6.34 20.03 -5.53
N LYS A 489 -6.11 20.23 -6.83
CA LYS A 489 -5.82 21.54 -7.42
C LYS A 489 -6.50 21.83 -8.75
N GLU A 490 -7.10 20.83 -9.37
CA GLU A 490 -7.76 20.91 -10.67
C GLU A 490 -9.06 20.07 -10.61
N PRO A 491 -9.98 20.22 -11.58
CA PRO A 491 -9.99 21.27 -12.61
C PRO A 491 -10.20 22.65 -11.97
N ASN A 492 -9.89 23.72 -12.70
CA ASN A 492 -10.24 25.09 -12.30
C ASN A 492 -11.15 25.73 -13.36
N ILE A 493 -12.22 25.04 -13.75
CA ILE A 493 -13.16 25.54 -14.76
C ILE A 493 -13.97 26.67 -14.12
N PRO A 494 -13.90 27.92 -14.64
CA PRO A 494 -14.65 29.02 -14.07
C PRO A 494 -16.15 28.75 -14.22
N LYS A 495 -16.92 28.90 -13.13
CA LYS A 495 -18.36 28.58 -13.04
C LYS A 495 -19.17 29.02 -14.27
N ASN A 496 -18.96 30.26 -14.72
CA ASN A 496 -19.67 30.87 -15.84
C ASN A 496 -19.14 30.45 -17.23
N SER A 497 -18.25 29.45 -17.34
CA SER A 497 -17.72 28.96 -18.62
C SER A 497 -18.47 27.73 -19.14
N LEU A 498 -19.11 26.96 -18.27
CA LEU A 498 -19.86 25.75 -18.64
C LEU A 498 -21.01 26.07 -19.62
N ASN A 499 -21.57 27.29 -19.56
CA ASN A 499 -22.59 27.74 -20.49
C ASN A 499 -22.12 27.86 -21.95
N LYS A 500 -20.80 27.77 -22.21
CA LYS A 500 -20.21 27.74 -23.55
C LYS A 500 -20.25 26.35 -24.18
N ILE A 501 -20.49 25.30 -23.39
CA ILE A 501 -20.65 23.93 -23.90
C ILE A 501 -22.02 23.85 -24.56
N GLN A 502 -22.06 23.93 -25.90
CA GLN A 502 -23.29 23.82 -26.68
C GLN A 502 -23.58 22.38 -27.14
N ASN A 503 -22.60 21.48 -27.05
CA ASN A 503 -22.75 20.05 -27.32
C ASN A 503 -23.69 19.42 -26.27
N PRO A 504 -24.51 18.41 -26.62
CA PRO A 504 -25.30 17.68 -25.64
C PRO A 504 -24.42 16.97 -24.59
N VAL A 505 -24.79 17.08 -23.31
CA VAL A 505 -24.06 16.45 -22.19
C VAL A 505 -24.98 15.67 -21.25
N LEU A 506 -24.75 14.38 -21.07
CA LEU A 506 -25.37 13.60 -20.00
C LEU A 506 -24.46 13.64 -18.76
N VAL A 507 -24.99 14.19 -17.66
CA VAL A 507 -24.32 14.27 -16.36
C VAL A 507 -24.86 13.17 -15.46
N ILE A 508 -23.98 12.27 -15.03
CA ILE A 508 -24.30 11.11 -14.19
C ILE A 508 -23.54 11.22 -12.86
N ALA A 509 -24.20 10.88 -11.75
CA ALA A 509 -23.54 10.62 -10.47
C ALA A 509 -24.33 9.60 -9.63
N GLY A 510 -23.69 9.03 -8.62
CA GLY A 510 -24.37 8.27 -7.57
C GLY A 510 -25.13 9.17 -6.59
N GLU A 511 -26.17 8.63 -5.95
CA GLU A 511 -26.81 9.28 -4.78
C GLU A 511 -25.86 9.38 -3.58
N ASN A 512 -24.94 8.42 -3.44
CA ASN A 512 -23.91 8.32 -2.42
C ASN A 512 -22.50 8.57 -3.00
N ASP A 513 -22.38 9.44 -4.02
CA ASP A 513 -21.11 9.78 -4.66
C ASP A 513 -20.19 10.60 -3.70
N VAL A 514 -18.88 10.52 -3.92
CA VAL A 514 -17.88 11.39 -3.27
C VAL A 514 -17.87 12.80 -3.88
N ILE A 515 -18.44 12.97 -5.07
CA ILE A 515 -18.82 14.27 -5.62
C ILE A 515 -20.13 14.72 -4.98
N LYS A 516 -20.14 15.94 -4.43
CA LYS A 516 -21.31 16.51 -3.77
C LYS A 516 -22.48 16.64 -4.75
N LYS A 517 -23.67 16.23 -4.33
CA LYS A 517 -24.89 16.30 -5.14
C LYS A 517 -25.15 17.70 -5.70
N GLU A 518 -24.99 18.74 -4.88
CA GLU A 518 -25.20 20.13 -5.28
C GLU A 518 -24.18 20.58 -6.35
N HIS A 519 -23.01 19.95 -6.38
CA HIS A 519 -21.98 20.20 -7.38
C HIS A 519 -22.31 19.54 -8.72
N THR A 520 -22.81 18.30 -8.71
CA THR A 520 -23.33 17.61 -9.91
C THR A 520 -24.53 18.35 -10.50
N GLU A 521 -25.50 18.73 -9.67
CA GLU A 521 -26.66 19.53 -10.06
C GLU A 521 -26.25 20.90 -10.61
N PHE A 522 -25.21 21.52 -10.04
CA PHE A 522 -24.63 22.76 -10.57
C PHE A 522 -24.04 22.57 -11.97
N ILE A 523 -23.29 21.49 -12.24
CA ILE A 523 -22.71 21.23 -13.57
C ILE A 523 -23.81 21.14 -14.62
N ALA A 524 -24.82 20.29 -14.40
CA ALA A 524 -25.95 20.15 -15.32
C ALA A 524 -26.65 21.50 -15.54
N LYS A 525 -27.04 22.19 -14.45
CA LYS A 525 -27.73 23.49 -14.55
C LYS A 525 -26.95 24.58 -15.31
N GLN A 526 -25.63 24.51 -15.42
CA GLN A 526 -24.85 25.48 -16.18
C GLN A 526 -24.67 25.12 -17.67
N ILE A 527 -24.89 23.87 -18.08
CA ILE A 527 -24.73 23.42 -19.46
C ILE A 527 -26.11 23.44 -20.15
N PRO A 528 -26.35 24.29 -21.17
CA PRO A 528 -27.69 24.53 -21.73
C PRO A 528 -28.38 23.29 -22.28
N ASN A 529 -27.61 22.39 -22.89
CA ASN A 529 -28.10 21.17 -23.54
C ASN A 529 -27.69 19.94 -22.72
N SER A 530 -28.00 19.93 -21.42
CA SER A 530 -27.65 18.80 -20.55
C SER A 530 -28.85 18.04 -19.99
N GLU A 531 -28.59 16.77 -19.71
CA GLU A 531 -29.48 15.84 -19.01
C GLU A 531 -28.79 15.40 -17.72
N LEU A 532 -29.55 15.11 -16.67
CA LEU A 532 -29.03 14.71 -15.35
C LEU A 532 -29.64 13.39 -14.91
N LYS A 533 -28.81 12.38 -14.65
CA LYS A 533 -29.20 11.07 -14.09
C LYS A 533 -28.48 10.85 -12.76
N ILE A 534 -29.24 10.75 -11.67
CA ILE A 534 -28.71 10.36 -10.35
C ILE A 534 -29.09 8.91 -10.08
N TYR A 535 -28.08 8.07 -9.86
CA TYR A 535 -28.25 6.64 -9.59
C TYR A 535 -28.61 6.41 -8.13
N LYS A 536 -29.83 5.94 -7.88
CA LYS A 536 -30.33 5.65 -6.52
C LYS A 536 -29.47 4.59 -5.83
N ASN A 537 -29.08 4.85 -4.58
CA ASN A 537 -28.10 4.09 -3.78
C ASN A 537 -26.67 3.98 -4.36
N GLY A 538 -26.44 4.29 -5.63
CA GLY A 538 -25.13 4.17 -6.28
C GLY A 538 -24.08 5.13 -5.69
N THR A 539 -22.81 4.76 -5.77
CA THR A 539 -21.68 5.54 -5.24
C THR A 539 -20.93 6.23 -6.37
N HIS A 540 -19.66 6.62 -6.17
CA HIS A 540 -18.78 7.07 -7.25
C HIS A 540 -18.50 5.97 -8.30
N PHE A 541 -18.78 4.71 -7.98
CA PHE A 541 -18.34 3.53 -8.73
C PHE A 541 -19.44 2.92 -9.64
N ILE A 542 -20.37 3.76 -10.13
CA ILE A 542 -21.45 3.38 -11.06
C ILE A 542 -21.01 2.46 -12.23
N PRO A 543 -19.85 2.66 -12.91
CA PRO A 543 -19.38 1.75 -13.97
C PRO A 543 -19.19 0.29 -13.53
N PHE A 544 -19.00 0.06 -12.24
CA PHE A 544 -18.86 -1.27 -11.64
C PHE A 544 -20.14 -1.74 -10.95
N GLU A 545 -20.86 -0.83 -10.29
CA GLU A 545 -22.04 -1.11 -9.47
C GLU A 545 -23.31 -1.35 -10.29
N ASN A 546 -23.53 -0.52 -11.33
CA ASN A 546 -24.73 -0.52 -12.16
C ASN A 546 -24.38 -0.60 -13.67
N PRO A 547 -23.54 -1.55 -14.11
CA PRO A 547 -22.96 -1.56 -15.46
C PRO A 547 -24.00 -1.68 -16.57
N GLU A 548 -25.04 -2.51 -16.39
CA GLU A 548 -26.08 -2.74 -17.40
C GLU A 548 -26.96 -1.50 -17.60
N GLU A 549 -27.46 -0.91 -16.52
CA GLU A 549 -28.24 0.33 -16.56
C GLU A 549 -27.40 1.48 -17.15
N LEU A 550 -26.13 1.61 -16.73
CA LEU A 550 -25.22 2.63 -17.26
C LEU A 550 -24.96 2.46 -18.75
N ASN A 551 -24.73 1.23 -19.21
CA ASN A 551 -24.52 0.96 -20.63
C ASN A 551 -25.77 1.32 -21.44
N ASN A 552 -26.97 1.00 -20.94
CA ASN A 552 -28.23 1.35 -21.60
C ASN A 552 -28.46 2.87 -21.63
N ASP A 553 -28.29 3.58 -20.52
CA ASP A 553 -28.39 5.05 -20.44
C ASP A 553 -27.41 5.72 -21.43
N ILE A 554 -26.17 5.22 -21.52
CA ILE A 554 -25.16 5.73 -22.47
C ILE A 554 -25.60 5.49 -23.91
N LEU A 555 -26.09 4.28 -24.24
CA LEU A 555 -26.54 3.93 -25.59
C LEU A 555 -27.75 4.78 -26.01
N GLU A 556 -28.77 4.90 -25.16
CA GLU A 556 -29.96 5.71 -25.38
C GLU A 556 -29.57 7.19 -25.61
N PHE A 557 -28.79 7.77 -24.70
CA PHE A 557 -28.36 9.16 -24.82
C PHE A 557 -27.50 9.40 -26.05
N LEU A 558 -26.61 8.48 -26.44
CA LEU A 558 -25.83 8.62 -27.65
C LEU A 558 -26.68 8.41 -28.92
N GLY A 559 -27.76 7.62 -28.84
CA GLY A 559 -28.80 7.42 -29.85
C GLY A 559 -28.73 6.05 -30.54
N LYS A 560 -28.83 4.97 -29.76
CA LYS A 560 -28.82 3.56 -30.20
C LYS A 560 -29.96 2.75 -29.62
#